data_AF-A0A615Y4A7-F1
#
_entry.id   AF-A0A615Y4A7-F1
#
_cell.length_a   1.000
_cell.length_b   1.000
_cell.length_c   1.000
_cell.angle_alpha   90.00
_cell.angle_beta   90.00
_cell.angle_gamma   90.00
#
_symmetry.space_group_name_H-M   'P 1'
#
loop_
_entity.id
_entity.type
_entity.pdbx_description
1 polymer ?
#
loop_
_entity_poly.entity_id
_entity_poly.type
_entity_poly.pdbx_seq_one_letter_code
_entity_poly.pdbx_strand_id
1 'polypeptide(L)'
;SYMALVPLIQPPIMRALTSEKERKIRMVQLRTVSKREKILFPVVLLMLVALLLPDAAPLLGMFCFGNLMRESGVVERLSDTVQNGLINIVTIFLGLSVGAKLVADKFLQPQTLGILLLGVIAFGIGTAAGVLMAKLLNLCSKNKINPLIGSAGVSAVPMAARVSNKVGQESDAQNFLLMHAMGPNVAGVIGSAIAAGVMLKYVLAM
;
A
#
# COMPACT_ATOMS: atom_id res chain seq x y z
N SER A 1 -14.19 -5.53 -2.21
CA SER A 1 -14.20 -6.96 -2.57
C SER A 1 -12.77 -7.53 -2.69
N TYR A 2 -11.98 -7.16 -3.71
CA TYR A 2 -10.65 -7.75 -3.93
C TYR A 2 -9.62 -7.53 -2.83
N MET A 3 -9.62 -6.37 -2.17
CA MET A 3 -8.69 -6.10 -1.06
C MET A 3 -8.85 -7.10 0.10
N ALA A 4 -10.06 -7.64 0.31
CA ALA A 4 -10.30 -8.66 1.33
C ALA A 4 -9.90 -10.07 0.88
N LEU A 5 -9.71 -10.28 -0.44
CA LEU A 5 -9.24 -11.54 -1.03
C LEU A 5 -7.71 -11.65 -1.08
N VAL A 6 -6.99 -10.61 -0.63
CA VAL A 6 -5.52 -10.62 -0.53
C VAL A 6 -4.98 -11.84 0.22
N PRO A 7 -5.55 -12.30 1.35
CA PRO A 7 -5.10 -13.53 2.03
C PRO A 7 -5.29 -14.82 1.21
N LEU A 8 -6.17 -14.80 0.20
CA LEU A 8 -6.39 -15.94 -0.68
C LEU A 8 -5.44 -15.89 -1.89
N ILE A 9 -5.22 -14.71 -2.47
CA ILE A 9 -4.46 -14.51 -3.70
C ILE A 9 -2.94 -14.47 -3.45
N GLN A 10 -2.50 -13.75 -2.41
CA GLN A 10 -1.09 -13.46 -2.17
C GLN A 10 -0.28 -14.72 -1.74
N PRO A 11 -0.76 -15.60 -0.83
CA PRO A 11 0.03 -16.76 -0.39
C PRO A 11 0.38 -17.77 -1.47
N PRO A 12 -0.54 -18.19 -2.37
CA PRO A 12 -0.19 -19.09 -3.48
C PRO A 12 0.93 -18.52 -4.37
N ILE A 13 0.89 -17.22 -4.67
CA ILE A 13 1.91 -16.55 -5.50
C ILE A 13 3.27 -16.50 -4.79
N MET A 14 3.27 -16.18 -3.49
CA MET A 14 4.49 -16.25 -2.68
C MET A 14 5.05 -17.67 -2.69
N ARG A 15 4.18 -18.69 -2.59
CA ARG A 15 4.60 -20.10 -2.61
C ARG A 15 5.17 -20.54 -3.95
N ALA A 16 4.62 -20.04 -5.04
CA ALA A 16 5.06 -20.36 -6.40
C ALA A 16 6.39 -19.68 -6.79
N LEU A 17 6.61 -18.43 -6.38
CA LEU A 17 7.76 -17.63 -6.86
C LEU A 17 8.96 -17.61 -5.90
N THR A 18 8.78 -17.86 -4.60
CA THR A 18 9.88 -17.77 -3.61
C THR A 18 10.33 -19.15 -3.15
N SER A 19 11.63 -19.33 -2.94
CA SER A 19 12.19 -20.56 -2.37
C SER A 19 12.15 -20.53 -0.83
N GLU A 20 12.15 -21.69 -0.17
CA GLU A 20 12.17 -21.76 1.29
C GLU A 20 13.41 -21.10 1.91
N LYS A 21 14.57 -21.19 1.24
CA LYS A 21 15.82 -20.55 1.68
C LYS A 21 15.66 -19.03 1.76
N GLU A 22 14.99 -18.43 0.78
CA GLU A 22 14.72 -16.99 0.76
C GLU A 22 13.69 -16.57 1.82
N ARG A 23 12.67 -17.39 2.07
CA ARG A 23 11.64 -17.10 3.09
C ARG A 23 12.20 -17.06 4.50
N LYS A 24 13.28 -17.80 4.77
CA LYS A 24 13.96 -17.86 6.07
C LYS A 24 14.96 -16.74 6.30
N ILE A 25 15.14 -15.80 5.34
CA ILE A 25 16.00 -14.62 5.52
C ILE A 25 15.50 -13.81 6.73
N ARG A 26 16.41 -13.57 7.67
CA ARG A 26 16.20 -12.72 8.84
C ARG A 26 16.47 -11.27 8.49
N MET A 27 15.49 -10.41 8.77
CA MET A 27 15.65 -8.98 8.57
C MET A 27 16.36 -8.34 9.76
N VAL A 28 17.22 -7.36 9.46
CA VAL A 28 17.89 -6.55 10.48
C VAL A 28 16.86 -5.65 11.16
N GLN A 29 17.00 -5.47 12.47
CA GLN A 29 16.18 -4.54 13.25
C GLN A 29 16.14 -3.14 12.62
N LEU A 30 14.98 -2.48 12.74
CA LEU A 30 14.78 -1.15 12.18
C LEU A 30 15.72 -0.14 12.85
N ARG A 31 16.20 0.83 12.07
CA ARG A 31 16.97 1.95 12.61
C ARG A 31 16.11 2.80 13.54
N THR A 32 16.74 3.46 14.50
CA THR A 32 16.10 4.52 15.27
C THR A 32 15.81 5.70 14.35
N VAL A 33 14.53 6.07 14.23
CA VAL A 33 14.10 7.21 13.41
C VAL A 33 13.89 8.40 14.31
N SER A 34 14.53 9.52 14.00
CA SER A 34 14.37 10.74 14.79
C SER A 34 12.96 11.33 14.63
N LYS A 35 12.45 12.01 15.67
CA LYS A 35 11.14 12.67 15.58
C LYS A 35 11.10 13.72 14.47
N ARG A 36 12.21 14.46 14.28
CA ARG A 36 12.35 15.46 13.22
C ARG A 36 12.26 14.82 11.83
N GLU A 37 12.89 13.67 11.61
CA GLU A 37 12.82 12.97 10.33
C GLU A 37 11.39 12.55 9.98
N LYS A 38 10.61 12.07 10.96
CA LYS A 38 9.18 11.73 10.74
C LYS A 38 8.33 12.95 10.38
N ILE A 39 8.59 14.11 10.99
CA ILE A 39 7.88 15.36 10.72
C ILE A 39 8.25 15.92 9.33
N LEU A 40 9.53 15.88 8.96
CA LEU A 40 10.00 16.43 7.68
C LEU A 40 9.64 15.52 6.49
N PHE A 41 9.51 14.21 6.68
CA PHE A 41 9.18 13.27 5.62
C PHE A 41 7.96 13.67 4.76
N PRO A 42 6.76 13.95 5.33
CA PRO A 42 5.60 14.36 4.52
C PRO A 42 5.81 15.70 3.81
N VAL A 43 6.59 16.62 4.38
CA VAL A 43 6.88 17.93 3.77
C VAL A 43 7.78 17.76 2.54
N VAL A 44 8.85 16.97 2.68
CA VAL A 44 9.77 16.66 1.56
C VAL A 44 9.03 15.89 0.47
N LEU A 45 8.20 14.91 0.84
CA LEU A 45 7.38 14.16 -0.11
C LEU A 45 6.44 15.09 -0.89
N LEU A 46 5.74 16.00 -0.21
CA LEU A 46 4.85 16.96 -0.86
C LEU A 46 5.58 17.92 -1.80
N MET A 47 6.74 18.45 -1.39
CA MET A 47 7.59 19.31 -2.23
C MET A 47 8.04 18.57 -3.50
N LEU A 48 8.43 17.30 -3.36
CA LEU A 48 8.87 16.47 -4.48
C LEU A 48 7.71 16.19 -5.45
N VAL A 49 6.51 15.93 -4.94
CA VAL A 49 5.30 15.76 -5.75
C VAL A 49 4.93 17.05 -6.47
N ALA A 50 4.97 18.20 -5.79
CA ALA A 50 4.65 19.48 -6.39
C ALA A 50 5.58 19.85 -7.56
N LEU A 51 6.85 19.45 -7.49
CA LEU A 51 7.84 19.70 -8.54
C LEU A 51 7.73 18.74 -9.73
N LEU A 52 7.52 17.44 -9.48
CA LEU A 52 7.58 16.40 -10.52
C LEU A 52 6.22 16.03 -11.11
N LEU A 53 5.17 16.04 -10.30
CA LEU A 53 3.84 15.54 -10.67
C LEU A 53 2.72 16.32 -9.94
N PRO A 54 2.44 17.57 -10.36
CA PRO A 54 1.46 18.43 -9.70
C PRO A 54 0.04 17.84 -9.73
N ASP A 55 -0.30 17.01 -10.72
CA ASP A 55 -1.61 16.33 -10.80
C ASP A 55 -1.86 15.34 -9.64
N ALA A 56 -0.80 14.85 -8.98
CA ALA A 56 -0.90 14.03 -7.78
C ALA A 56 -1.00 14.85 -6.47
N ALA A 57 -0.81 16.18 -6.53
CA ALA A 57 -0.84 17.06 -5.37
C ALA A 57 -2.13 16.98 -4.53
N PRO A 58 -3.36 16.92 -5.10
CA PRO A 58 -4.56 16.82 -4.25
C PRO A 58 -4.62 15.50 -3.46
N LEU A 59 -4.10 14.40 -4.03
CA LEU A 59 -4.09 13.10 -3.36
C LEU A 59 -2.98 13.03 -2.29
N LEU A 60 -1.73 13.28 -2.71
CA LEU A 60 -0.57 13.17 -1.81
C LEU A 60 -0.49 14.32 -0.82
N GLY A 61 -1.02 15.51 -1.15
CA GLY A 61 -1.12 16.65 -0.23
C GLY A 61 -2.04 16.35 0.94
N MET A 62 -3.26 15.86 0.69
CA MET A 62 -4.18 15.47 1.76
C MET A 62 -3.65 14.30 2.59
N PHE A 63 -2.97 13.35 1.96
CA PHE A 63 -2.25 12.27 2.66
C PHE A 63 -1.15 12.82 3.58
N CYS A 64 -0.30 13.71 3.08
CA CYS A 64 0.79 14.31 3.84
C CYS A 64 0.29 15.19 4.98
N PHE A 65 -0.84 15.89 4.80
CA PHE A 65 -1.47 16.66 5.87
C PHE A 65 -1.93 15.76 7.03
N GLY A 66 -2.59 14.63 6.72
CA GLY A 66 -2.92 13.62 7.72
C GLY A 66 -1.70 13.08 8.47
N ASN A 67 -0.62 12.79 7.74
CA ASN A 67 0.64 12.33 8.34
C ASN A 67 1.27 13.40 9.24
N LEU A 68 1.30 14.65 8.80
CA LEU A 68 1.86 15.77 9.57
C LEU A 68 1.07 16.04 10.84
N MET A 69 -0.26 15.97 10.82
CA MET A 69 -1.08 16.11 12.03
C MET A 69 -0.75 15.04 13.06
N ARG A 70 -0.57 13.79 12.61
CA ARG A 70 -0.17 12.66 13.48
C ARG A 70 1.25 12.82 14.03
N GLU A 71 2.20 13.26 13.21
CA GLU A 71 3.60 13.35 13.60
C GLU A 71 3.95 14.65 14.32
N SER A 72 3.20 15.73 14.16
CA SER A 72 3.48 17.03 14.79
C SER A 72 3.32 16.99 16.31
N GLY A 73 2.37 16.22 16.84
CA GLY A 73 2.15 16.06 18.29
C GLY A 73 1.55 17.27 19.01
N VAL A 74 1.36 18.41 18.33
CA VAL A 74 0.73 19.62 18.93
C VAL A 74 -0.76 19.74 18.60
N VAL A 75 -1.24 18.94 17.64
CA VAL A 75 -2.62 18.95 17.14
C VAL A 75 -3.34 17.63 17.44
N GLU A 76 -3.14 17.06 18.62
CA GLU A 76 -3.71 15.76 19.03
C GLU A 76 -5.22 15.69 18.80
N ARG A 77 -5.97 16.70 19.26
CA ARG A 77 -7.42 16.79 19.06
C ARG A 77 -7.81 16.72 17.58
N LEU A 78 -7.05 17.35 16.69
CA LEU A 78 -7.35 17.33 15.24
C LEU A 78 -7.01 15.95 14.67
N SER A 79 -5.84 15.40 14.98
CA SER A 79 -5.44 14.05 14.54
C SER A 79 -6.46 12.99 14.97
N ASP A 80 -6.92 13.04 16.22
CA ASP A 80 -7.91 12.11 16.76
C ASP A 80 -9.29 12.30 16.15
N THR A 81 -9.71 13.54 15.92
CA THR A 81 -10.97 13.83 15.24
C THR A 81 -10.93 13.31 13.81
N VAL A 82 -9.81 13.49 13.10
CA VAL A 82 -9.65 13.05 11.71
C VAL A 82 -9.71 11.53 11.62
N GLN A 83 -8.88 10.80 12.39
CA GLN A 83 -8.81 9.33 12.28
C GLN A 83 -10.05 8.60 12.83
N ASN A 84 -10.85 9.25 13.68
CA ASN A 84 -12.06 8.66 14.26
C ASN A 84 -13.33 9.35 13.71
N GLY A 85 -13.73 10.48 14.31
CA GLY A 85 -15.04 11.10 14.08
C GLY A 85 -15.27 11.48 12.62
N LEU A 86 -14.33 12.20 12.00
CA LEU A 86 -14.47 12.69 10.64
C LEU A 86 -14.47 11.55 9.61
N ILE A 87 -13.50 10.63 9.69
CA ILE A 87 -13.42 9.48 8.78
C ILE A 87 -14.69 8.62 8.87
N ASN A 88 -15.23 8.39 10.06
CA ASN A 88 -16.45 7.60 10.22
C ASN A 88 -17.66 8.26 9.52
N ILE A 89 -17.81 9.59 9.65
CA ILE A 89 -18.90 10.33 9.00
C ILE A 89 -18.72 10.33 7.47
N VAL A 90 -17.54 10.71 6.98
CA VAL A 90 -17.27 10.79 5.54
C VAL A 90 -17.36 9.42 4.87
N THR A 91 -16.95 8.35 5.57
CA THR A 91 -17.05 6.97 5.05
C THR A 91 -18.50 6.55 4.84
N ILE A 92 -19.42 6.93 5.73
CA ILE A 92 -20.85 6.66 5.56
C ILE A 92 -21.35 7.35 4.29
N PHE A 93 -21.10 8.66 4.14
CA PHE A 93 -21.55 9.41 2.97
C PHE A 93 -20.92 8.90 1.67
N LEU A 94 -19.63 8.56 1.68
CA LEU A 94 -18.96 7.94 0.54
C LEU A 94 -19.59 6.59 0.19
N GLY A 95 -19.87 5.75 1.19
CA GLY A 95 -20.51 4.44 1.02
C GLY A 95 -21.88 4.54 0.37
N LEU A 96 -22.73 5.46 0.85
CA LEU A 96 -24.03 5.74 0.24
C LEU A 96 -23.88 6.30 -1.18
N SER A 97 -22.93 7.21 -1.41
CA SER A 97 -22.70 7.82 -2.72
C SER A 97 -22.19 6.82 -3.77
N VAL A 98 -21.31 5.89 -3.37
CA VAL A 98 -20.85 4.78 -4.22
C VAL A 98 -22.01 3.80 -4.46
N GLY A 99 -22.78 3.46 -3.42
CA GLY A 99 -23.97 2.61 -3.53
C GLY A 99 -25.03 3.18 -4.47
N ALA A 100 -25.21 4.50 -4.49
CA ALA A 100 -26.13 5.17 -5.41
C ALA A 100 -25.72 5.02 -6.90
N LYS A 101 -24.47 4.67 -7.20
CA LYS A 101 -24.02 4.35 -8.57
C LYS A 101 -24.20 2.87 -8.95
N LEU A 102 -24.65 2.01 -8.03
CA LEU A 102 -24.94 0.59 -8.28
C LEU A 102 -26.35 0.38 -8.87
N VAL A 103 -26.78 1.27 -9.75
CA VAL A 103 -28.02 1.12 -10.53
C VAL A 103 -27.82 0.07 -11.62
N ALA A 104 -28.89 -0.67 -11.95
CA ALA A 104 -28.81 -1.86 -12.80
C ALA A 104 -28.20 -1.58 -14.18
N ASP A 105 -28.50 -0.43 -14.78
CA ASP A 105 -27.97 0.01 -16.07
C ASP A 105 -26.47 0.34 -16.05
N LYS A 106 -25.90 0.63 -14.88
CA LYS A 106 -24.45 0.87 -14.70
C LYS A 106 -23.71 -0.38 -14.23
N PHE A 107 -24.36 -1.25 -13.46
CA PHE A 107 -23.73 -2.43 -12.88
C PHE A 107 -23.85 -3.68 -13.76
N LEU A 108 -25.00 -3.93 -14.39
CA LEU A 108 -25.23 -5.09 -15.25
C LEU A 108 -24.78 -4.82 -16.69
N GLN A 109 -23.54 -4.37 -16.83
CA GLN A 109 -22.90 -4.10 -18.10
C GLN A 109 -21.76 -5.10 -18.35
N PRO A 110 -21.48 -5.53 -19.59
CA PRO A 110 -20.37 -6.45 -19.87
C PRO A 110 -19.02 -5.87 -19.43
N GLN A 111 -18.89 -4.54 -19.39
CA GLN A 111 -17.72 -3.84 -18.87
C GLN A 111 -17.44 -4.17 -17.40
N THR A 112 -18.46 -4.36 -16.56
CA THR A 112 -18.26 -4.66 -15.13
C THR A 112 -17.70 -6.05 -14.92
N LEU A 113 -18.08 -7.04 -15.73
CA LEU A 113 -17.46 -8.36 -15.72
C LEU A 113 -15.95 -8.26 -16.04
N GLY A 114 -15.58 -7.41 -17.00
CA GLY A 114 -14.18 -7.11 -17.32
C GLY A 114 -13.42 -6.55 -16.11
N ILE A 115 -14.00 -5.56 -15.40
CA ILE A 115 -13.42 -5.00 -14.18
C ILE A 115 -13.22 -6.08 -13.11
N LEU A 116 -14.20 -6.99 -12.95
CA LEU A 116 -14.13 -8.03 -11.95
C LEU A 116 -12.99 -9.03 -12.22
N LEU A 117 -12.84 -9.47 -13.47
CA LEU A 117 -11.79 -10.40 -13.86
C LEU A 117 -10.40 -9.75 -13.81
N LEU A 118 -10.27 -8.53 -14.36
CA LEU A 118 -9.02 -7.77 -14.35
C LEU A 118 -8.57 -7.43 -12.93
N GLY A 119 -9.50 -7.20 -12.00
CA GLY A 119 -9.19 -6.92 -10.60
C GLY A 119 -8.37 -8.04 -9.94
N VAL A 120 -8.78 -9.30 -10.11
CA VAL A 120 -8.06 -10.45 -9.53
C VAL A 120 -6.65 -10.57 -10.13
N ILE A 121 -6.55 -10.44 -11.46
CA ILE A 121 -5.29 -10.55 -12.19
C ILE A 121 -4.35 -9.39 -11.79
N ALA A 122 -4.87 -8.18 -11.58
CA ALA A 122 -4.10 -7.03 -11.16
C ALA A 122 -3.41 -7.26 -9.81
N PHE A 123 -4.11 -7.83 -8.83
CA PHE A 123 -3.48 -8.24 -7.56
C PHE A 123 -2.45 -9.35 -7.76
N GLY A 124 -2.71 -10.30 -8.66
CA GLY A 124 -1.77 -11.34 -9.01
C GLY A 124 -0.45 -10.81 -9.57
N ILE A 125 -0.54 -9.90 -10.55
CA ILE A 125 0.62 -9.26 -11.18
C ILE A 125 1.33 -8.36 -10.16
N GLY A 126 0.60 -7.55 -9.39
CA GLY A 126 1.18 -6.66 -8.39
C GLY A 126 1.98 -7.39 -7.31
N THR A 127 1.43 -8.50 -6.78
CA THR A 127 2.13 -9.33 -5.80
C THR A 127 3.36 -10.02 -6.40
N ALA A 128 3.24 -10.57 -7.61
CA ALA A 128 4.35 -11.20 -8.32
C ALA A 128 5.47 -10.19 -8.61
N ALA A 129 5.14 -9.02 -9.14
CA ALA A 129 6.09 -7.95 -9.43
C ALA A 129 6.80 -7.46 -8.16
N GLY A 130 6.07 -7.30 -7.05
CA GLY A 130 6.67 -6.92 -5.77
C GLY A 130 7.69 -7.95 -5.25
N VAL A 131 7.38 -9.24 -5.36
CA VAL A 131 8.29 -10.33 -4.97
C VAL A 131 9.51 -10.39 -5.90
N LEU A 132 9.31 -10.25 -7.21
CA LEU A 132 10.40 -10.22 -8.18
C LEU A 132 11.31 -9.02 -7.95
N MET A 133 10.76 -7.84 -7.66
CA MET A 133 11.55 -6.68 -7.31
C MET A 133 12.39 -6.91 -6.05
N ALA A 134 11.83 -7.55 -5.02
CA ALA A 134 12.60 -7.92 -3.83
C ALA A 134 13.75 -8.90 -4.16
N LYS A 135 13.54 -9.85 -5.08
CA LYS A 135 14.60 -10.74 -5.58
C LYS A 135 15.67 -9.98 -6.36
N LEU A 136 15.30 -9.01 -7.20
CA LEU A 136 16.25 -8.18 -7.93
C LEU A 136 17.10 -7.34 -6.96
N LEU A 137 16.49 -6.75 -5.93
CA LEU A 137 17.21 -5.99 -4.90
C LEU A 137 18.20 -6.86 -4.11
N ASN A 138 17.98 -8.16 -4.02
CA ASN A 138 18.91 -9.10 -3.37
C ASN A 138 20.21 -9.32 -4.14
N LEU A 139 20.28 -8.92 -5.41
CA LEU A 139 21.49 -9.03 -6.22
C LEU A 139 22.46 -7.85 -5.98
N CYS A 140 21.95 -6.69 -5.55
CA CYS A 140 22.73 -5.46 -5.42
C CYS A 140 22.80 -4.89 -3.99
N SER A 141 22.10 -5.48 -3.02
CA SER A 141 22.05 -4.99 -1.63
C SER A 141 22.94 -5.80 -0.69
N LYS A 142 23.66 -5.13 0.22
CA LYS A 142 24.46 -5.78 1.28
C LYS A 142 23.58 -6.58 2.24
N ASN A 143 22.46 -5.99 2.67
CA ASN A 143 21.45 -6.65 3.49
C ASN A 143 20.34 -7.17 2.57
N LYS A 144 20.32 -8.47 2.31
CA LYS A 144 19.30 -9.10 1.47
C LYS A 144 17.92 -8.92 2.10
N ILE A 145 16.97 -8.51 1.28
CA ILE A 145 15.56 -8.31 1.61
C ILE A 145 14.85 -9.66 1.51
N ASN A 146 14.07 -10.01 2.54
CA ASN A 146 13.21 -11.19 2.48
C ASN A 146 12.12 -10.98 1.39
N PRO A 147 12.06 -11.82 0.33
CA PRO A 147 11.10 -11.63 -0.76
C PRO A 147 9.62 -11.65 -0.34
N LEU A 148 9.30 -12.22 0.82
CA LEU A 148 7.96 -12.16 1.40
C LEU A 148 7.49 -10.72 1.66
N ILE A 149 8.42 -9.80 1.93
CA ILE A 149 8.13 -8.37 2.15
C ILE A 149 7.74 -7.70 0.83
N GLY A 150 8.22 -8.21 -0.30
CA GLY A 150 7.91 -7.67 -1.63
C GLY A 150 6.42 -7.71 -1.96
N SER A 151 5.74 -8.81 -1.61
CA SER A 151 4.29 -8.94 -1.83
C SER A 151 3.45 -8.01 -0.93
N ALA A 152 4.02 -7.55 0.20
CA ALA A 152 3.37 -6.59 1.09
C ALA A 152 3.32 -5.16 0.49
N GLY A 153 3.94 -4.93 -0.67
CA GLY A 153 3.82 -3.68 -1.42
C GLY A 153 2.43 -3.43 -2.00
N VAL A 154 1.57 -4.45 -2.08
CA VAL A 154 0.15 -4.27 -2.37
C VAL A 154 -0.50 -3.50 -1.21
N SER A 155 -1.06 -2.33 -1.51
CA SER A 155 -1.53 -1.32 -0.54
C SER A 155 -2.84 -1.68 0.20
N ALA A 156 -2.96 -2.92 0.68
CA ALA A 156 -4.04 -3.35 1.56
C ALA A 156 -3.58 -3.22 3.02
N VAL A 157 -3.62 -2.00 3.55
CA VAL A 157 -3.24 -1.69 4.94
C VAL A 157 -4.29 -2.17 5.95
N PRO A 158 -3.91 -2.75 7.11
CA PRO A 158 -2.62 -3.37 7.44
C PRO A 158 -2.52 -4.85 6.99
N MET A 159 -3.54 -5.37 6.31
CA MET A 159 -3.74 -6.80 6.07
C MET A 159 -2.67 -7.47 5.20
N ALA A 160 -2.17 -6.82 4.14
CA ALA A 160 -1.12 -7.38 3.27
C ALA A 160 0.17 -7.69 4.05
N ALA A 161 0.56 -6.81 4.97
CA ALA A 161 1.70 -7.03 5.84
C ALA A 161 1.45 -8.16 6.86
N ARG A 162 0.21 -8.30 7.37
CA ARG A 162 -0.19 -9.41 8.24
C ARG A 162 -0.16 -10.76 7.51
N VAL A 163 -0.61 -10.80 6.25
CA VAL A 163 -0.56 -12.01 5.41
C VAL A 163 0.89 -12.40 5.11
N SER A 164 1.74 -11.44 4.77
CA SER A 164 3.19 -11.67 4.59
C SER A 164 3.83 -12.20 5.88
N ASN A 165 3.49 -11.63 7.05
CA ASN A 165 3.96 -12.11 8.34
C ASN A 165 3.51 -13.56 8.63
N LYS A 166 2.25 -13.90 8.35
CA LYS A 166 1.74 -15.26 8.52
C LYS A 166 2.54 -16.26 7.70
N VAL A 167 2.79 -15.97 6.43
CA VAL A 167 3.56 -16.88 5.54
C VAL A 167 5.05 -16.94 5.92
N GLY A 168 5.60 -15.88 6.50
CA GLY A 168 6.93 -15.93 7.11
C GLY A 168 6.98 -16.83 8.33
N GLN A 169 5.98 -16.75 9.21
CA GLN A 169 5.85 -17.61 10.39
C GLN A 169 5.60 -19.08 10.02
N GLU A 170 4.91 -19.35 8.90
CA GLU A 170 4.79 -20.70 8.34
C GLU A 170 6.17 -21.29 7.96
N SER A 171 7.11 -20.44 7.54
CA SER A 171 8.47 -20.87 7.16
C SER A 171 9.41 -20.95 8.37
N ASP A 172 9.19 -20.11 9.39
CA ASP A 172 9.99 -20.04 10.61
C ASP A 172 9.26 -19.28 11.73
N ALA A 173 8.99 -19.95 12.85
CA ALA A 173 8.20 -19.40 13.96
C ALA A 173 8.82 -18.16 14.63
N GLN A 174 10.13 -17.93 14.50
CA GLN A 174 10.82 -16.78 15.08
C GLN A 174 11.01 -15.63 14.07
N ASN A 175 10.57 -15.77 12.81
CA ASN A 175 10.74 -14.76 11.78
C ASN A 175 9.56 -13.77 11.73
N PHE A 176 9.60 -12.74 12.57
CA PHE A 176 8.58 -11.70 12.60
C PHE A 176 8.85 -10.63 11.53
N LEU A 177 7.96 -10.55 10.54
CA LEU A 177 8.09 -9.64 9.39
C LEU A 177 7.16 -8.43 9.46
N LEU A 178 6.13 -8.44 10.32
CA LEU A 178 5.08 -7.41 10.32
C LEU A 178 5.64 -5.99 10.36
N MET A 179 6.61 -5.72 11.25
CA MET A 179 7.22 -4.39 11.41
C MET A 179 7.99 -3.96 10.16
N HIS A 180 8.64 -4.88 9.46
CA HIS A 180 9.38 -4.59 8.22
C HIS A 180 8.47 -4.51 6.99
N ALA A 181 7.46 -5.38 6.92
CA ALA A 181 6.50 -5.45 5.83
C ALA A 181 5.57 -4.23 5.76
N MET A 182 5.40 -3.49 6.87
CA MET A 182 4.68 -2.21 6.85
C MET A 182 5.37 -1.16 5.98
N GLY A 183 6.70 -1.21 5.81
CA GLY A 183 7.43 -0.26 4.98
C GLY A 183 6.93 -0.28 3.52
N PRO A 184 7.04 -1.42 2.81
CA PRO A 184 6.49 -1.53 1.46
C PRO A 184 4.98 -1.32 1.37
N ASN A 185 4.22 -1.69 2.39
CA ASN A 185 2.77 -1.47 2.39
C ASN A 185 2.42 0.04 2.36
N VAL A 186 3.09 0.85 3.18
CA VAL A 186 2.96 2.31 3.13
C VAL A 186 3.49 2.87 1.81
N ALA A 187 4.61 2.35 1.30
CA ALA A 187 5.14 2.75 0.00
C ALA A 187 4.15 2.45 -1.14
N GLY A 188 3.39 1.36 -1.07
CA GLY A 188 2.34 1.02 -2.02
C GLY A 188 1.16 2.00 -2.02
N VAL A 189 0.78 2.53 -0.84
CA VAL A 189 -0.24 3.60 -0.74
C VAL A 189 0.23 4.86 -1.47
N ILE A 190 1.48 5.26 -1.24
CA ILE A 190 2.09 6.40 -1.93
C ILE A 190 2.19 6.13 -3.44
N GLY A 191 2.68 4.96 -3.83
CA GLY A 191 2.84 4.56 -5.22
C GLY A 191 1.53 4.52 -6.00
N SER A 192 0.43 4.10 -5.37
CA SER A 192 -0.91 4.13 -5.96
C SER A 192 -1.36 5.55 -6.30
N ALA A 193 -1.09 6.52 -5.40
CA ALA A 193 -1.42 7.92 -5.66
C ALA A 193 -0.53 8.54 -6.75
N ILE A 194 0.76 8.16 -6.80
CA ILE A 194 1.67 8.57 -7.90
C ILE A 194 1.18 8.02 -9.23
N ALA A 195 0.86 6.73 -9.32
CA ALA A 195 0.34 6.11 -10.53
C ALA A 195 -0.96 6.78 -11.00
N ALA A 196 -1.88 7.08 -10.06
CA ALA A 196 -3.09 7.83 -10.36
C ALA A 196 -2.80 9.22 -10.93
N GLY A 197 -1.85 9.97 -10.34
CA GLY A 197 -1.45 11.28 -10.86
C GLY A 197 -0.82 11.23 -12.25
N VAL A 198 0.02 10.22 -12.54
CA VAL A 198 0.60 10.03 -13.87
C VAL A 198 -0.48 9.70 -14.89
N MET A 199 -1.46 8.85 -14.53
CA MET A 199 -2.59 8.54 -15.39
C MET A 199 -3.50 9.74 -15.64
N LEU A 200 -3.78 10.56 -14.60
CA LEU A 200 -4.54 11.81 -14.75
C LEU A 200 -3.85 12.75 -15.74
N LYS A 201 -2.54 12.97 -15.58
CA LYS A 201 -1.74 13.78 -16.50
C LYS A 201 -1.82 13.26 -17.92
N TYR A 202 -1.64 11.95 -18.10
CA TYR A 202 -1.61 11.34 -19.42
C TYR A 202 -2.98 11.38 -20.12
N VAL A 203 -4.07 11.08 -19.42
CA VAL A 203 -5.41 11.01 -20.02
C VAL A 203 -6.01 12.40 -20.26
N LEU A 204 -5.73 13.39 -19.42
CA LEU A 204 -6.31 14.73 -19.54
C LEU A 204 -5.49 15.68 -20.44
N ALA A 205 -4.22 15.37 -20.69
CA ALA A 205 -3.34 16.14 -21.59
C ALA A 205 -3.25 15.56 -23.01
N MET A 206 -3.96 14.47 -23.28
CA MET A 206 -4.14 13.88 -24.62
C MET A 206 -5.52 14.24 -25.16
#